data_AF-A0A9E2ZBZ8-F1
#
_entry.id   AF-A0A9E2ZBZ8-F1
#
_cell.length_a   1.000
_cell.length_b   1.000
_cell.length_c   1.000
_cell.angle_alpha   90.00
_cell.angle_beta   90.00
_cell.angle_gamma   90.00
#
_symmetry.space_group_name_H-M   'P 1'
#
loop_
_entity.id
_entity.type
_entity.pdbx_description
1 polymer ?
#
loop_
_entity_poly.entity_id
_entity_poly.type
_entity_poly.pdbx_seq_one_letter_code
_entity_poly.pdbx_strand_id
1 'polypeptide(L)'
;MGTTDLHGHVFNWDYYANTEYDDAKHNDVGLAKIATLVDAVRGDRGRGRTLLIDAGDTIQGTPLAYYFAKVAPINQQRIHPMASAMNAMGFEAAAVGNHEFNYGIPLLRAFEEQLNFPLLAANALD
;
A
#
# COMPACT_ATOMS: atom_id res chain seq x y z
N MET A 1 -6.66 -3.32 -13.35
CA MET A 1 -5.85 -4.11 -12.40
C MET A 1 -6.20 -3.61 -11.01
N GLY A 2 -6.24 -4.50 -10.02
CA GLY A 2 -6.58 -4.13 -8.66
C GLY A 2 -5.72 -4.89 -7.66
N THR A 3 -5.32 -4.22 -6.59
CA THR A 3 -4.79 -4.84 -5.36
C THR A 3 -5.80 -4.67 -4.23
N THR A 4 -5.62 -5.42 -3.16
CA THR A 4 -6.44 -5.38 -1.95
C THR A 4 -5.63 -5.96 -0.80
N ASP A 5 -5.92 -5.55 0.43
CA ASP A 5 -5.38 -6.16 1.65
C ASP A 5 -3.84 -6.23 1.65
N LEU A 6 -3.18 -5.17 1.14
CA LEU A 6 -1.73 -5.12 1.05
C LEU A 6 -1.06 -5.14 2.41
N HIS A 7 -1.77 -4.70 3.46
CA HIS A 7 -1.40 -4.81 4.86
C HIS A 7 0.02 -4.33 5.22
N GLY A 8 0.55 -3.35 4.48
CA GLY A 8 1.90 -2.83 4.69
C GLY A 8 3.02 -3.72 4.13
N HIS A 9 2.70 -4.71 3.30
CA HIS A 9 3.69 -5.54 2.59
C HIS A 9 4.25 -4.78 1.38
N VAL A 10 5.28 -3.97 1.60
CA VAL A 10 6.05 -3.37 0.50
C VAL A 10 6.95 -4.42 -0.17
N PHE A 11 7.63 -5.23 0.65
CA PHE A 11 8.61 -6.23 0.21
C PHE A 11 8.11 -7.65 0.47
N ASN A 12 8.69 -8.61 -0.25
CA ASN A 12 8.54 -10.05 0.03
C ASN A 12 9.41 -10.42 1.25
N TRP A 13 9.03 -9.97 2.44
CA TRP A 13 9.87 -10.11 3.63
C TRP A 13 9.06 -10.48 4.86
N ASP A 14 9.52 -11.50 5.59
CA ASP A 14 9.08 -11.80 6.94
C ASP A 14 9.97 -11.05 7.94
N TYR A 15 9.41 -9.99 8.52
CA TYR A 15 10.10 -9.15 9.49
C TYR A 15 10.36 -9.84 10.84
N TYR A 16 9.61 -10.91 11.16
CA TYR A 16 9.80 -11.66 12.42
C TYR A 16 10.91 -12.68 12.28
N ALA A 17 10.92 -13.43 11.18
CA ALA A 17 11.96 -14.41 10.89
C ALA A 17 13.23 -13.79 10.26
N ASN A 18 13.14 -12.53 9.82
CA ASN A 18 14.20 -11.79 9.15
C ASN A 18 14.76 -12.54 7.92
N THR A 19 13.85 -12.99 7.06
CA THR A 19 14.14 -13.70 5.81
C THR A 19 13.11 -13.30 4.74
N GLU A 20 13.36 -13.66 3.48
CA GLU A 20 12.35 -13.60 2.43
C GLU A 20 11.12 -14.40 2.87
N TYR A 21 9.93 -13.83 2.64
CA TYR A 21 8.68 -14.52 2.97
C TYR A 21 8.50 -15.72 2.03
N ASP A 22 8.18 -16.87 2.62
CA ASP A 22 7.90 -18.11 1.90
C ASP A 22 6.85 -18.90 2.69
N ASP A 23 5.66 -19.09 2.11
CA ASP A 23 4.61 -19.90 2.73
C ASP A 23 4.70 -21.37 2.31
N ALA A 24 3.84 -22.23 2.88
CA ALA A 24 3.85 -23.66 2.55
C ALA A 24 3.52 -23.99 1.08
N LYS A 25 3.08 -22.99 0.30
CA LYS A 25 2.78 -23.10 -1.14
C LYS A 25 3.81 -22.35 -2.00
N HIS A 26 4.86 -21.82 -1.41
CA HIS A 26 5.87 -20.99 -2.07
C HIS A 26 5.30 -19.73 -2.74
N ASN A 27 4.31 -19.10 -2.09
CA ASN A 27 3.80 -17.81 -2.53
C ASN A 27 4.70 -16.66 -2.09
N ASP A 28 4.88 -15.71 -3.00
CA ASP A 28 5.48 -14.41 -2.72
C ASP A 28 4.40 -13.40 -2.31
N VAL A 29 4.77 -12.46 -1.45
CA VAL A 29 3.95 -11.29 -1.09
C VAL A 29 4.64 -9.99 -1.46
N GLY A 30 3.86 -8.92 -1.40
CA GLY A 30 4.38 -7.56 -1.37
C GLY A 30 4.36 -6.84 -2.71
N LEU A 31 4.20 -5.53 -2.58
CA LEU A 31 3.95 -4.63 -3.70
C LEU A 31 5.12 -4.58 -4.70
N ALA A 32 6.36 -4.78 -4.25
CA ALA A 32 7.53 -4.85 -5.11
C ALA A 32 7.47 -6.00 -6.14
N LYS A 33 6.91 -7.17 -5.78
CA LYS A 33 6.71 -8.28 -6.72
C LYS A 33 5.55 -7.98 -7.68
N ILE A 34 4.45 -7.42 -7.15
CA ILE A 34 3.28 -7.00 -7.93
C ILE A 34 3.65 -5.97 -9.01
N ALA A 35 4.60 -5.07 -8.74
CA ALA A 35 5.07 -4.08 -9.71
C ALA A 35 5.49 -4.69 -11.05
N THR A 36 6.16 -5.85 -11.02
CA THR A 36 6.59 -6.56 -12.23
C THR A 36 5.39 -7.00 -13.08
N LEU A 37 4.33 -7.50 -12.43
CA LEU A 37 3.11 -7.93 -13.11
C LEU A 37 2.34 -6.74 -13.70
N VAL A 38 2.28 -5.63 -12.96
CA VAL A 38 1.68 -4.37 -13.43
C VAL A 38 2.39 -3.87 -14.69
N ASP A 39 3.73 -3.85 -14.68
CA ASP A 39 4.52 -3.37 -15.81
C ASP A 39 4.37 -4.28 -17.03
N ALA A 40 4.30 -5.60 -16.83
CA ALA A 40 4.02 -6.54 -17.91
C ALA A 40 2.66 -6.27 -18.58
N VAL A 41 1.59 -6.09 -17.78
CA VAL A 41 0.25 -5.79 -18.30
C VAL A 41 0.21 -4.41 -18.98
N ARG A 42 0.89 -3.40 -18.42
CA ARG A 42 0.99 -2.07 -19.03
C ARG A 42 1.80 -2.09 -20.33
N GLY A 43 2.83 -2.93 -20.43
CA GLY A 43 3.60 -3.14 -21.66
C GLY A 43 2.75 -3.76 -22.78
N ASP A 44 1.91 -4.74 -22.43
CA ASP A 44 1.03 -5.44 -23.38
C ASP A 44 -0.18 -4.58 -23.82
N ARG A 45 -0.85 -3.92 -22.86
CA ARG A 45 -2.12 -3.21 -23.11
C ARG A 45 -1.95 -1.71 -23.36
N GLY A 46 -0.82 -1.14 -22.94
CA GLY A 46 -0.53 0.28 -22.94
C GLY A 46 -1.10 1.01 -21.72
N ARG A 47 -0.28 1.88 -21.11
CA ARG A 47 -0.64 2.60 -19.86
C ARG A 47 -1.95 3.40 -19.98
N GLY A 48 -2.21 4.02 -21.12
CA GLY A 48 -3.45 4.78 -21.36
C GLY A 48 -4.73 3.96 -21.47
N ARG A 49 -4.65 2.62 -21.39
CA ARG A 49 -5.80 1.69 -21.43
C ARG A 49 -5.91 0.83 -20.17
N THR A 50 -5.12 1.13 -19.16
CA THR A 50 -5.05 0.34 -17.93
C THR A 50 -5.20 1.26 -16.73
N LEU A 51 -5.97 0.81 -15.74
CA LEU A 51 -6.00 1.38 -14.40
C LEU A 51 -5.43 0.38 -13.39
N LEU A 52 -4.82 0.90 -12.35
CA LEU A 52 -4.31 0.25 -11.16
C LEU A 52 -4.90 0.95 -9.94
N ILE A 53 -5.75 0.21 -9.23
CA ILE A 53 -6.47 0.70 -8.05
C ILE A 53 -6.22 -0.22 -6.87
N ASP A 54 -6.39 0.29 -5.65
CA ASP A 54 -6.35 -0.51 -4.42
C ASP A 54 -7.72 -0.49 -3.70
N ALA A 55 -8.08 -1.59 -3.06
CA ALA A 55 -9.37 -1.73 -2.38
C ALA A 55 -9.31 -1.44 -0.86
N GLY A 56 -8.17 -1.02 -0.32
CA GLY A 56 -8.00 -0.66 1.09
C GLY A 56 -7.24 -1.71 1.90
N ASP A 57 -7.17 -1.48 3.21
CA ASP A 57 -6.36 -2.24 4.18
C ASP A 57 -4.87 -2.28 3.76
N THR A 58 -4.31 -1.09 3.62
CA THR A 58 -2.97 -0.82 3.08
C THR A 58 -1.96 -0.44 4.15
N ILE A 59 -2.32 0.37 5.16
CA ILE A 59 -1.35 1.03 6.07
C ILE A 59 -1.22 0.38 7.46
N GLN A 60 -1.65 -0.86 7.60
CA GLN A 60 -1.59 -1.63 8.85
C GLN A 60 -1.34 -3.11 8.52
N GLY A 61 -0.58 -3.84 9.34
CA GLY A 61 -0.47 -5.30 9.24
C GLY A 61 0.95 -5.82 9.48
N THR A 62 1.94 -5.21 8.83
CA THR A 62 3.36 -5.57 9.02
C THR A 62 4.05 -4.78 10.14
N PRO A 63 5.17 -5.29 10.70
CA PRO A 63 6.06 -4.50 11.55
C PRO A 63 6.57 -3.21 10.91
N LEU A 64 6.73 -3.18 9.58
CA LEU A 64 7.05 -1.96 8.84
C LEU A 64 5.96 -0.90 8.99
N ALA A 65 4.71 -1.26 8.73
CA ALA A 65 3.57 -0.35 8.90
C ALA A 65 3.44 0.10 10.37
N TYR A 66 3.58 -0.82 11.32
CA TYR A 66 3.56 -0.50 12.74
C TYR A 66 4.64 0.52 13.14
N TYR A 67 5.86 0.34 12.65
CA TYR A 67 6.97 1.25 12.93
C TYR A 67 6.65 2.69 12.50
N PHE A 68 6.13 2.84 11.28
CA PHE A 68 5.74 4.15 10.72
C PHE A 68 4.41 4.70 11.27
N ALA A 69 3.64 3.90 12.02
CA ALA A 69 2.46 4.35 12.74
C ALA A 69 2.76 4.77 14.19
N LYS A 70 3.69 4.09 14.88
CA LYS A 70 3.87 4.24 16.34
C LYS A 70 5.28 4.60 16.81
N VAL A 71 6.31 4.06 16.17
CA VAL A 71 7.70 4.26 16.64
C VAL A 71 8.28 5.53 16.04
N ALA A 72 8.09 5.72 14.74
CA ALA A 72 8.48 6.92 14.02
C ALA A 72 7.33 7.35 13.10
N PRO A 73 6.28 7.98 13.67
CA PRO A 73 5.08 8.35 12.93
C PRO A 73 5.38 9.18 11.68
N ILE A 74 4.67 8.85 10.60
CA ILE A 74 4.73 9.60 9.34
C ILE A 74 4.32 11.06 9.52
N ASN A 75 4.89 11.91 8.68
CA ASN A 75 4.59 13.34 8.58
C ASN A 75 5.14 13.86 7.24
N GLN A 76 5.13 15.17 7.00
CA GLN A 76 5.61 15.78 5.76
C GLN A 76 7.07 15.44 5.40
N GLN A 77 7.92 15.13 6.38
CA GLN A 77 9.34 14.78 6.18
C GLN A 77 9.56 13.26 6.21
N ARG A 78 8.58 12.49 6.68
CA ARG A 78 8.67 11.04 6.86
C ARG A 78 7.52 10.37 6.13
N ILE A 79 7.82 9.92 4.93
CA ILE A 79 6.86 9.30 4.02
C ILE A 79 6.58 7.85 4.43
N HIS A 80 5.31 7.44 4.39
CA HIS A 80 4.90 6.07 4.60
C HIS A 80 5.46 5.19 3.47
N PRO A 81 6.09 4.04 3.76
CA PRO A 81 6.65 3.18 2.71
C PRO A 81 5.63 2.73 1.66
N MET A 82 4.38 2.45 2.06
CA MET A 82 3.30 2.15 1.10
C MET A 82 2.98 3.34 0.19
N ALA A 83 2.94 4.58 0.71
CA ALA A 83 2.69 5.76 -0.12
C ALA A 83 3.80 5.91 -1.17
N SER A 84 5.06 5.78 -0.75
CA SER A 84 6.21 5.81 -1.67
C SER A 84 6.11 4.74 -2.76
N ALA A 85 5.75 3.51 -2.40
CA ALA A 85 5.65 2.40 -3.35
C ALA A 85 4.46 2.56 -4.32
N MET A 86 3.27 2.90 -3.81
CA MET A 86 2.07 3.12 -4.62
C MET A 86 2.23 4.31 -5.56
N ASN A 87 2.88 5.39 -5.11
CA ASN A 87 3.20 6.53 -5.96
C ASN A 87 4.17 6.16 -7.08
N ALA A 88 5.22 5.38 -6.76
CA ALA A 88 6.19 4.90 -7.76
C ALA A 88 5.52 4.01 -8.81
N MET A 89 4.56 3.18 -8.41
CA MET A 89 3.76 2.37 -9.32
C MET A 89 2.70 3.17 -10.09
N GLY A 90 2.40 4.40 -9.66
CA GLY A 90 1.36 5.25 -10.23
C GLY A 90 0.00 4.56 -10.18
N PHE A 91 -0.48 4.32 -8.97
CA PHE A 91 -1.89 4.01 -8.71
C PHE A 91 -2.77 5.20 -9.08
N GLU A 92 -3.99 4.94 -9.53
CA GLU A 92 -4.96 5.98 -9.90
C GLU A 92 -5.96 6.31 -8.79
N ALA A 93 -6.23 5.38 -7.87
CA ALA A 93 -7.07 5.60 -6.68
C ALA A 93 -6.88 4.44 -5.68
N ALA A 94 -7.21 4.67 -4.42
CA ALA A 94 -7.40 3.62 -3.43
C ALA A 94 -8.67 3.84 -2.62
N ALA A 95 -9.40 2.79 -2.29
CA ALA A 95 -10.47 2.87 -1.31
C ALA A 95 -9.90 2.89 0.12
N VAL A 96 -10.64 3.46 1.06
CA VAL A 96 -10.32 3.37 2.49
C VAL A 96 -10.97 2.09 3.06
N GLY A 97 -10.14 1.18 3.59
CA GLY A 97 -10.56 -0.02 4.30
C GLY A 97 -10.77 0.23 5.80
N ASN A 98 -11.12 -0.81 6.56
CA ASN A 98 -11.36 -0.65 7.99
C ASN A 98 -10.06 -0.45 8.79
N HIS A 99 -8.93 -0.99 8.32
CA HIS A 99 -7.67 -0.90 9.03
C HIS A 99 -6.97 0.46 8.88
N GLU A 100 -7.35 1.28 7.89
CA GLU A 100 -6.87 2.67 7.75
C GLU A 100 -7.18 3.52 9.00
N PHE A 101 -8.23 3.20 9.76
CA PHE A 101 -8.65 3.95 10.94
C PHE A 101 -7.94 3.54 12.24
N ASN A 102 -7.18 2.44 12.25
CA ASN A 102 -6.62 1.85 13.48
C ASN A 102 -5.68 2.77 14.27
N TYR A 103 -5.05 3.72 13.58
CA TYR A 103 -4.10 4.64 14.19
C TYR A 103 -4.63 6.09 14.30
N GLY A 104 -5.92 6.28 14.01
CA GLY A 104 -6.62 7.56 14.11
C GLY A 104 -6.58 8.40 12.84
N ILE A 105 -7.59 9.28 12.71
CA ILE A 105 -7.77 10.18 11.56
C ILE A 105 -6.53 11.02 11.24
N PRO A 106 -5.76 11.56 12.21
CA PRO A 106 -4.57 12.33 11.87
C PRO A 106 -3.51 11.55 11.07
N LEU A 107 -3.31 10.26 11.38
CA LEU A 107 -2.37 9.42 10.62
C LEU A 107 -2.93 9.14 9.21
N LEU A 108 -4.23 8.86 9.10
CA LEU A 108 -4.89 8.62 7.81
C LEU A 108 -4.79 9.86 6.90
N ARG A 109 -5.03 11.06 7.45
CA ARG A 109 -4.87 12.32 6.70
C ARG A 109 -3.41 12.58 6.30
N ALA A 110 -2.45 12.31 7.19
CA ALA A 110 -1.04 12.41 6.84
C ALA A 110 -0.64 11.41 5.74
N PHE A 111 -1.23 10.20 5.72
CA PHE A 111 -1.02 9.24 4.64
C PHE A 111 -1.65 9.73 3.33
N GLU A 112 -2.88 10.22 3.36
CA GLU A 112 -3.57 10.81 2.20
C GLU A 112 -2.76 11.95 1.56
N GLU A 113 -2.23 12.87 2.37
CA GLU A 113 -1.37 13.98 1.93
C GLU A 113 -0.07 13.51 1.24
N GLN A 114 0.35 12.27 1.46
CA GLN A 114 1.55 11.70 0.85
C GLN A 114 1.27 10.97 -0.47
N LEU A 115 0.01 10.78 -0.85
CA LEU A 115 -0.37 10.09 -2.08
C LEU A 115 -0.47 11.05 -3.26
N ASN A 116 -0.06 10.59 -4.44
CA ASN A 116 -0.22 11.31 -5.70
C ASN A 116 -1.59 11.04 -6.37
N PHE A 117 -2.47 10.34 -5.67
CA PHE A 117 -3.79 9.89 -6.13
C PHE A 117 -4.78 9.94 -4.96
N PRO A 118 -6.09 10.04 -5.24
CA PRO A 118 -7.09 10.20 -4.18
C PRO A 118 -7.37 8.91 -3.40
N LEU A 119 -7.67 9.06 -2.11
CA LEU A 119 -8.41 8.07 -1.33
C LEU A 119 -9.92 8.24 -1.54
N LEU A 120 -10.64 7.14 -1.68
CA LEU A 120 -12.08 7.12 -1.96
C LEU A 120 -12.84 6.50 -0.77
N ALA A 121 -13.79 7.24 -0.22
CA ALA A 121 -14.71 6.75 0.80
C ALA A 121 -16.08 7.44 0.66
N ALA A 122 -17.03 6.79 -0.02
CA ALA A 122 -18.35 7.41 -0.29
C ALA A 122 -19.33 7.31 0.90
N ASN A 123 -19.07 6.41 1.85
CA ASN A 123 -19.92 6.11 3.00
C ASN A 123 -19.27 6.47 4.35
N ALA A 124 -18.11 7.11 4.35
CA ALA A 124 -17.47 7.68 5.52
C ALA A 124 -17.44 9.21 5.38
N LEU A 125 -17.94 9.92 6.39
CA LEU A 125 -18.02 11.38 6.44
C LEU A 125 -17.20 11.87 7.63
N ASP A 126 -16.49 12.98 7.45
CA ASP A 126 -15.71 13.66 8.49
C ASP A 126 -16.03 15.16 8.60
#